data_AF-A0A6C1U070-F1
#
_entry.id   AF-A0A6C1U070-F1
#
_cell.length_a   1.000
_cell.length_b   1.000
_cell.length_c   1.000
_cell.angle_alpha   90.00
_cell.angle_beta   90.00
_cell.angle_gamma   90.00
#
_symmetry.space_group_name_H-M   'P 1'
#
loop_
_entity.id
_entity.type
_entity.pdbx_description
1 polymer ?
#
loop_
_entity_poly.entity_id
_entity_poly.type
_entity_poly.pdbx_seq_one_letter_code
_entity_poly.pdbx_strand_id
1 'polypeptide(L)'
;MRQPPQKWAVRWTWIAFVAALLPVLWRIHMLVWGAGWELAPEYQRDLTWYVVGLIVAETIAAALMFALVRPWGEKFPLWLVAGVASIGAVLLTLLVGDTMIRFTVMTLNGEDNPILETHGWHRAFLLAHYMWWPLWPIGLWVAIVAFWKRRPRR
;
A
#
# COMPACT_ATOMS: atom_id res chain seq x y z
N MET A 1 -27.47 4.65 -14.92
CA MET A 1 -26.83 4.25 -13.64
C MET A 1 -25.72 3.26 -13.96
N ARG A 2 -24.62 3.23 -13.18
CA ARG A 2 -23.54 2.26 -13.41
C ARG A 2 -23.99 0.85 -13.03
N GLN A 3 -23.39 -0.16 -13.65
CA GLN A 3 -23.65 -1.56 -13.29
C GLN A 3 -23.16 -1.84 -11.85
N PRO A 4 -23.79 -2.79 -11.14
CA PRO A 4 -23.36 -3.16 -9.78
C PRO A 4 -21.90 -3.63 -9.77
N PRO A 5 -21.19 -3.45 -8.64
CA PRO A 5 -19.81 -3.88 -8.50
C PRO A 5 -19.67 -5.39 -8.63
N GLN A 6 -18.68 -5.84 -9.42
CA GLN A 6 -18.40 -7.25 -9.57
C GLN A 6 -17.83 -7.81 -8.26
N LYS A 7 -18.35 -8.97 -7.82
CA LYS A 7 -17.96 -9.59 -6.53
C LYS A 7 -16.46 -9.83 -6.39
N TRP A 8 -15.79 -10.22 -7.47
CA TRP A 8 -14.33 -10.45 -7.48
C TRP A 8 -13.55 -9.14 -7.25
N ALA A 9 -14.00 -8.03 -7.83
CA ALA A 9 -13.35 -6.74 -7.66
C ALA A 9 -13.45 -6.26 -6.21
N VAL A 10 -14.61 -6.46 -5.58
CA VAL A 10 -14.81 -6.16 -4.15
C VAL A 10 -13.87 -6.99 -3.27
N ARG A 11 -13.73 -8.29 -3.55
CA ARG A 11 -12.79 -9.16 -2.81
C ARG A 11 -11.35 -8.70 -2.95
N TRP A 12 -10.90 -8.43 -4.18
CA TRP A 12 -9.55 -7.93 -4.42
C TRP A 12 -9.29 -6.56 -3.80
N THR A 13 -10.31 -5.69 -3.75
CA THR A 13 -10.22 -4.41 -3.05
C THR A 13 -9.99 -4.63 -1.54
N TRP A 14 -10.68 -5.60 -0.93
CA TRP A 14 -10.43 -5.96 0.47
C TRP A 14 -9.04 -6.56 0.70
N ILE A 15 -8.59 -7.46 -0.18
CA ILE A 15 -7.24 -8.05 -0.10
C ILE A 15 -6.18 -6.94 -0.14
N ALA A 16 -6.29 -6.04 -1.11
CA ALA A 16 -5.36 -4.92 -1.25
C ALA A 16 -5.45 -3.93 -0.08
N PHE A 17 -6.64 -3.66 0.44
CA PHE A 17 -6.82 -2.83 1.63
C PHE A 17 -6.08 -3.43 2.83
N VAL A 18 -6.25 -4.73 3.10
CA VAL A 18 -5.53 -5.40 4.19
C VAL A 18 -4.02 -5.39 3.94
N ALA A 19 -3.58 -5.70 2.72
CA ALA A 19 -2.17 -5.66 2.34
C ALA A 19 -1.53 -4.28 2.53
N ALA A 20 -2.27 -3.20 2.29
CA ALA A 20 -1.82 -1.82 2.53
C ALA A 20 -1.75 -1.47 4.03
N LEU A 21 -2.61 -2.05 4.86
CA LEU A 21 -2.60 -1.77 6.30
C LEU A 21 -1.55 -2.57 7.09
N LEU A 22 -1.04 -3.67 6.53
CA LEU A 22 0.00 -4.44 7.21
C LEU A 22 1.29 -3.60 7.44
N PRO A 23 1.85 -2.87 6.45
CA PRO A 23 2.95 -1.94 6.69
C PRO A 23 2.68 -0.88 7.76
N VAL A 24 1.43 -0.45 7.93
CA VAL A 24 1.03 0.50 8.98
C VAL A 24 1.28 -0.10 10.36
N LEU A 25 0.96 -1.39 10.56
CA LEU A 25 1.22 -2.09 11.83
C LEU A 25 2.72 -2.15 12.15
N TRP A 26 3.57 -2.43 11.15
CA TRP A 26 5.02 -2.35 11.32
C TRP A 26 5.49 -0.96 11.74
N ARG A 27 4.99 0.10 11.09
CA ARG A 27 5.40 1.47 11.41
C ARG A 27 4.94 1.90 12.80
N ILE A 28 3.73 1.53 13.22
CA ILE A 28 3.26 1.74 14.60
C ILE A 28 4.16 0.98 15.56
N HIS A 29 4.49 -0.27 15.25
CA HIS A 29 5.35 -1.08 16.09
C HIS A 29 6.74 -0.43 16.27
N MET A 30 7.36 -0.02 15.16
CA MET A 30 8.62 0.72 15.14
C MET A 30 8.57 1.97 16.01
N LEU A 31 7.50 2.76 15.93
CA LEU A 31 7.38 3.99 16.71
C LEU A 31 7.26 3.73 18.21
N VAL A 32 6.51 2.70 18.62
CA VAL A 32 6.18 2.48 20.03
C VAL A 32 7.21 1.60 20.74
N TRP A 33 7.70 0.55 20.09
CA TRP A 33 8.57 -0.48 20.69
C TRP A 33 9.97 -0.56 20.07
N GLY A 34 10.22 0.18 18.98
CA GLY A 34 11.44 0.07 18.20
C GLY A 34 11.33 -0.99 17.10
N ALA A 35 12.41 -1.17 16.35
CA ALA A 35 12.42 -2.04 15.17
C ALA A 35 13.65 -2.94 15.06
N GLY A 36 14.48 -3.05 16.10
CA GLY A 36 15.60 -4.00 16.12
C GLY A 36 16.68 -3.77 15.07
N TRP A 37 16.92 -2.52 14.67
CA TRP A 37 17.99 -2.06 13.76
C TRP A 37 18.49 -0.68 14.21
N GLU A 38 19.69 -0.29 13.76
CA GLU A 38 20.40 0.88 14.29
C GLU A 38 19.69 2.22 14.03
N LEU A 39 18.95 2.33 12.92
CA LEU A 39 18.23 3.55 12.57
C LEU A 39 16.87 3.68 13.29
N ALA A 40 16.36 2.63 13.95
CA ALA A 40 15.06 2.68 14.63
C ALA A 40 14.88 3.90 15.56
N PRO A 41 15.86 4.27 16.40
CA PRO A 41 15.72 5.41 17.32
C PRO A 41 15.56 6.75 16.60
N GLU A 42 16.19 6.93 15.42
CA GLU A 42 16.04 8.14 14.60
C GLU A 42 14.59 8.27 14.10
N TYR A 43 13.98 7.16 13.67
CA TYR A 43 12.57 7.12 13.27
C TYR A 43 11.59 7.38 14.42
N GLN A 44 11.98 7.09 15.66
CA GLN A 44 11.17 7.34 16.87
C GLN A 44 11.31 8.77 17.42
N ARG A 45 12.34 9.51 17.01
CA ARG A 45 12.66 10.84 17.57
C ARG A 45 12.56 11.92 16.51
N ASP A 46 13.38 11.83 15.48
CA ASP A 46 13.61 12.90 14.52
C ASP A 46 12.68 12.78 13.30
N LEU A 47 12.35 11.56 12.91
CA LEU A 47 11.49 11.28 11.74
C LEU A 47 10.07 10.83 12.13
N THR A 48 9.68 10.96 13.39
CA THR A 48 8.36 10.50 13.89
C THR A 48 7.21 11.05 13.07
N TRP A 49 7.20 12.35 12.78
CA TRP A 49 6.12 12.98 12.03
C TRP A 49 6.09 12.57 10.56
N TYR A 50 7.24 12.24 9.99
CA TYR A 50 7.30 11.64 8.67
C TYR A 50 6.62 10.26 8.66
N VAL A 51 6.94 9.41 9.64
CA VAL A 51 6.33 8.07 9.77
C VAL A 51 4.83 8.15 10.03
N VAL A 52 4.38 9.06 10.91
CA VAL A 52 2.96 9.31 11.17
C VAL A 52 2.26 9.80 9.90
N GLY A 53 2.88 10.70 9.14
CA GLY A 53 2.38 11.16 7.85
C GLY A 53 2.18 10.00 6.87
N LEU A 54 3.15 9.09 6.77
CA LEU A 54 3.03 7.88 5.95
C LEU A 54 1.89 6.96 6.42
N ILE A 55 1.76 6.74 7.74
CA ILE A 55 0.67 5.93 8.31
C ILE A 55 -0.68 6.51 7.89
N VAL A 56 -0.87 7.82 8.06
CA VAL A 56 -2.12 8.49 7.72
C VAL A 56 -2.38 8.46 6.22
N ALA A 57 -1.40 8.82 5.40
CA ALA A 57 -1.53 8.85 3.95
C ALA A 57 -1.84 7.46 3.37
N GLU A 58 -1.12 6.42 3.81
CA GLU A 58 -1.35 5.03 3.39
C GLU A 58 -2.74 4.54 3.79
N THR A 59 -3.15 4.79 5.05
CA THR A 59 -4.48 4.39 5.54
C THR A 59 -5.60 5.06 4.75
N ILE A 60 -5.47 6.37 4.48
CA ILE A 60 -6.44 7.12 3.69
C ILE A 60 -6.47 6.61 2.24
N ALA A 61 -5.30 6.45 1.60
CA ALA A 61 -5.22 5.96 0.22
C ALA A 61 -5.83 4.55 0.08
N ALA A 62 -5.52 3.67 1.04
CA ALA A 62 -6.11 2.33 1.11
C ALA A 62 -7.63 2.40 1.27
N ALA A 63 -8.17 3.27 2.14
CA ALA A 63 -9.62 3.43 2.28
C ALA A 63 -10.29 4.02 1.03
N LEU A 64 -9.66 5.02 0.39
CA LEU A 64 -10.18 5.70 -0.80
C LEU A 64 -10.32 4.75 -1.99
N MET A 65 -9.56 3.66 -2.05
CA MET A 65 -9.69 2.67 -3.13
C MET A 65 -11.12 2.08 -3.19
N PHE A 66 -11.86 2.03 -2.08
CA PHE A 66 -13.25 1.57 -2.07
C PHE A 66 -14.18 2.46 -2.87
N ALA A 67 -13.83 3.72 -3.13
CA ALA A 67 -14.59 4.59 -4.05
C ALA A 67 -14.70 3.97 -5.46
N LEU A 68 -13.74 3.12 -5.85
CA LEU A 68 -13.73 2.45 -7.15
C LEU A 68 -14.70 1.25 -7.24
N VAL A 69 -15.18 0.73 -6.12
CA VAL A 69 -16.06 -0.46 -6.07
C VAL A 69 -17.33 -0.26 -5.26
N ARG A 70 -17.53 0.90 -4.63
CA ARG A 70 -18.72 1.24 -3.86
C ARG A 70 -19.46 2.45 -4.44
N PRO A 71 -20.77 2.60 -4.17
CA PRO A 71 -21.59 3.66 -4.77
C PRO A 71 -21.16 5.08 -4.42
N TRP A 72 -20.51 5.30 -3.27
CA TRP A 72 -20.14 6.65 -2.81
C TRP A 72 -19.10 7.33 -3.72
N GLY A 73 -18.24 6.56 -4.41
CA GLY A 73 -17.31 7.11 -5.39
C GLY A 73 -17.97 7.60 -6.67
N GLU A 74 -19.23 7.25 -6.91
CA GLU A 74 -19.99 7.72 -8.08
C GLU A 74 -20.52 9.16 -7.90
N LYS A 75 -20.42 9.71 -6.68
CA LYS A 75 -20.78 11.10 -6.37
C LYS A 75 -19.78 12.12 -6.92
N PHE A 76 -18.58 11.68 -7.29
CA PHE A 76 -17.50 12.54 -7.76
C PHE A 76 -17.33 12.46 -9.29
N PRO A 77 -16.77 13.50 -9.93
CA PRO A 77 -16.46 13.48 -11.36
C PRO A 77 -15.60 12.27 -11.73
N LEU A 78 -15.90 11.66 -12.89
CA LEU A 78 -15.21 10.47 -13.38
C LEU A 78 -13.68 10.69 -13.49
N TRP A 79 -13.28 11.85 -14.01
CA TRP A 79 -11.86 12.18 -14.20
C TRP A 79 -11.12 12.28 -12.87
N LEU A 80 -11.79 12.73 -11.80
CA LEU A 80 -11.19 12.84 -10.48
C LEU A 80 -10.96 11.44 -9.92
N VAL A 81 -11.99 10.60 -9.87
CA VAL A 81 -11.88 9.25 -9.28
C VAL A 81 -10.97 8.35 -10.11
N ALA A 82 -11.19 8.27 -11.43
CA ALA A 82 -10.42 7.38 -12.29
C ALA A 82 -9.02 7.92 -12.59
N GLY A 83 -8.87 9.23 -12.72
CA GLY A 83 -7.58 9.88 -13.00
C GLY A 83 -6.66 9.79 -11.79
N VAL A 84 -7.13 10.21 -10.61
CA VAL A 84 -6.34 10.12 -9.38
C VAL A 84 -6.01 8.67 -9.04
N ALA A 85 -6.98 7.75 -9.15
CA ALA A 85 -6.70 6.33 -8.92
C ALA A 85 -5.68 5.76 -9.91
N SER A 86 -5.78 6.08 -11.20
CA SER A 86 -4.82 5.60 -12.21
C SER A 86 -3.42 6.15 -11.97
N ILE A 87 -3.28 7.45 -11.69
CA ILE A 87 -1.98 8.05 -11.36
C ILE A 87 -1.40 7.41 -10.09
N GLY A 88 -2.22 7.30 -9.04
CA GLY A 88 -1.83 6.63 -7.79
C GLY A 88 -1.43 5.17 -8.01
N ALA A 89 -2.12 4.44 -8.89
CA ALA A 89 -1.80 3.05 -9.20
C ALA A 89 -0.46 2.93 -9.93
N VAL A 90 -0.18 3.81 -10.90
CA VAL A 90 1.12 3.86 -11.57
C VAL A 90 2.22 4.16 -10.57
N LEU A 91 2.09 5.24 -9.78
CA LEU A 91 3.09 5.64 -8.80
C LEU A 91 3.33 4.56 -7.74
N LEU A 92 2.27 3.95 -7.21
CA LEU A 92 2.38 2.87 -6.24
C LEU A 92 3.04 1.64 -6.84
N THR A 93 2.69 1.28 -8.07
CA THR A 93 3.31 0.13 -8.77
C THR A 93 4.81 0.37 -8.98
N LEU A 94 5.19 1.58 -9.41
CA LEU A 94 6.58 1.96 -9.59
C LEU A 94 7.33 1.96 -8.25
N LEU A 95 6.76 2.55 -7.21
CA LEU A 95 7.35 2.58 -5.87
C LEU A 95 7.59 1.17 -5.32
N VAL A 96 6.57 0.33 -5.35
CA VAL A 96 6.67 -1.06 -4.86
C VAL A 96 7.66 -1.85 -5.70
N GLY A 97 7.58 -1.75 -7.03
CA GLY A 97 8.49 -2.44 -7.95
C GLY A 97 9.95 -2.04 -7.75
N ASP A 98 10.23 -0.73 -7.71
CA ASP A 98 11.57 -0.18 -7.46
C ASP A 98 12.10 -0.61 -6.10
N THR A 99 11.29 -0.53 -5.04
CA THR A 99 11.69 -0.98 -3.68
C THR A 99 12.05 -2.47 -3.66
N MET A 100 11.22 -3.32 -4.28
CA MET A 100 11.49 -4.76 -4.36
C MET A 100 12.76 -5.06 -5.15
N ILE A 101 12.97 -4.38 -6.28
CA ILE A 101 14.17 -4.55 -7.10
C ILE A 101 15.40 -4.11 -6.31
N ARG A 102 15.38 -2.93 -5.68
CA ARG A 102 16.51 -2.41 -4.88
C ARG A 102 16.91 -3.38 -3.78
N PHE A 103 15.97 -3.84 -2.96
CA PHE A 103 16.27 -4.80 -1.89
C PHE A 103 16.77 -6.13 -2.43
N THR A 104 16.25 -6.59 -3.57
CA THR A 104 16.74 -7.81 -4.23
C THR A 104 18.19 -7.63 -4.69
N VAL A 105 18.50 -6.52 -5.37
CA VAL A 105 19.85 -6.22 -5.88
C VAL A 105 20.84 -6.05 -4.73
N MET A 106 20.49 -5.28 -3.69
CA MET A 106 21.32 -5.13 -2.48
C MET A 106 21.66 -6.49 -1.87
N THR A 107 20.65 -7.36 -1.73
CA THR A 107 20.84 -8.72 -1.20
C THR A 107 21.77 -9.56 -2.06
N LEU A 108 21.61 -9.53 -3.39
CA LEU A 108 22.43 -10.31 -4.31
C LEU A 108 23.88 -9.82 -4.38
N ASN A 109 24.10 -8.52 -4.18
CA ASN A 109 25.42 -7.90 -4.15
C ASN A 109 26.12 -8.01 -2.78
N GLY A 110 25.41 -8.49 -1.74
CA GLY A 110 25.93 -8.50 -0.37
C GLY A 110 26.06 -7.11 0.25
N GLU A 111 25.28 -6.14 -0.24
CA GLU A 111 25.17 -4.80 0.32
C GLU A 111 24.24 -4.79 1.55
N ASP A 112 24.38 -3.76 2.37
CA ASP A 112 23.50 -3.52 3.51
C ASP A 112 22.04 -3.36 3.02
N ASN A 113 21.16 -4.19 3.58
CA ASN A 113 19.74 -4.22 3.25
C ASN A 113 18.94 -4.00 4.54
N PRO A 114 18.01 -3.02 4.59
CA PRO A 114 17.19 -2.74 5.78
C PRO A 114 16.45 -3.95 6.36
N ILE A 115 16.04 -4.89 5.52
CA ILE A 115 15.39 -6.15 5.94
C ILE A 115 16.38 -7.06 6.70
N LEU A 116 17.63 -7.13 6.23
CA LEU A 116 18.68 -7.95 6.83
C LEU A 116 19.38 -7.27 8.01
N GLU A 117 19.33 -5.95 8.10
CA GLU A 117 19.77 -5.19 9.27
C GLU A 117 18.80 -5.33 10.44
N THR A 118 17.52 -5.55 10.17
CA THR A 118 16.53 -5.81 11.23
C THR A 118 16.84 -7.14 11.92
N HIS A 119 16.98 -7.19 13.24
CA HIS A 119 17.41 -8.39 13.98
C HIS A 119 16.30 -9.10 14.75
N GLY A 120 16.52 -10.40 15.00
CA GLY A 120 15.67 -11.23 15.86
C GLY A 120 14.22 -11.33 15.38
N TRP A 121 13.29 -11.28 16.33
CA TRP A 121 11.85 -11.41 16.05
C TRP A 121 11.28 -10.20 15.28
N HIS A 122 11.91 -9.02 15.38
CA HIS A 122 11.50 -7.84 14.61
C HIS A 122 11.58 -8.09 13.10
N ARG A 123 12.57 -8.88 12.63
CA ARG A 123 12.67 -9.24 11.21
C ARG A 123 11.49 -10.08 10.75
N ALA A 124 11.12 -11.07 11.56
CA ALA A 124 9.94 -11.90 11.27
C ALA A 124 8.66 -11.04 11.27
N PHE A 125 8.55 -10.09 12.20
CA PHE A 125 7.42 -9.16 12.27
C PHE A 125 7.39 -8.22 11.05
N LEU A 126 8.52 -7.65 10.63
CA LEU A 126 8.67 -6.85 9.41
C LEU A 126 8.19 -7.64 8.18
N LEU A 127 8.75 -8.84 7.97
CA LEU A 127 8.44 -9.68 6.82
C LEU A 127 6.97 -10.09 6.80
N ALA A 128 6.39 -10.45 7.95
CA ALA A 128 4.98 -10.81 8.05
C ALA A 128 4.04 -9.67 7.60
N HIS A 129 4.49 -8.41 7.70
CA HIS A 129 3.69 -7.23 7.36
C HIS A 129 4.02 -6.61 6.00
N TYR A 130 5.28 -6.67 5.54
CA TYR A 130 5.68 -6.10 4.24
C TYR A 130 5.62 -7.10 3.08
N MET A 131 5.68 -8.41 3.32
CA MET A 131 5.68 -9.41 2.24
C MET A 131 4.41 -9.37 1.38
N TRP A 132 3.29 -8.94 1.96
CA TRP A 132 1.99 -8.86 1.27
C TRP A 132 1.77 -7.52 0.57
N TRP A 133 2.60 -6.52 0.85
CA TRP A 133 2.47 -5.16 0.31
C TRP A 133 2.33 -5.11 -1.23
N PRO A 134 2.98 -6.00 -2.03
CA PRO A 134 2.78 -6.03 -3.48
C PRO A 134 1.34 -6.35 -3.95
N LEU A 135 0.51 -6.92 -3.09
CA LEU A 135 -0.90 -7.14 -3.41
C LEU A 135 -1.69 -5.83 -3.48
N TRP A 136 -1.21 -4.75 -2.87
CA TRP A 136 -1.89 -3.46 -2.88
C TRP A 136 -2.00 -2.85 -4.30
N PRO A 137 -0.90 -2.62 -5.06
CA PRO A 137 -1.02 -2.12 -6.42
C PRO A 137 -1.83 -3.07 -7.33
N ILE A 138 -1.73 -4.39 -7.13
CA ILE A 138 -2.50 -5.38 -7.88
C ILE A 138 -4.01 -5.18 -7.67
N GLY A 139 -4.45 -5.11 -6.41
CA GLY A 139 -5.88 -4.92 -6.11
C GLY A 139 -6.38 -3.53 -6.50
N LEU A 140 -5.53 -2.50 -6.47
CA LEU A 140 -5.86 -1.17 -6.97
C LEU A 140 -6.11 -1.19 -8.49
N TRP A 141 -5.24 -1.82 -9.28
CA TRP A 141 -5.47 -2.01 -10.72
C TRP A 141 -6.74 -2.80 -11.01
N VAL A 142 -6.99 -3.88 -10.27
CA VAL A 142 -8.24 -4.65 -10.34
C VAL A 142 -9.45 -3.75 -10.11
N ALA A 143 -9.41 -2.91 -9.06
CA ALA A 143 -10.50 -1.99 -8.74
C ALA A 143 -10.74 -0.95 -9.85
N ILE A 144 -9.66 -0.42 -10.46
CA ILE A 144 -9.73 0.50 -11.61
C ILE A 144 -10.36 -0.19 -12.82
N VAL A 145 -9.91 -1.38 -13.19
CA VAL A 145 -10.47 -2.15 -14.31
C VAL A 145 -11.97 -2.42 -14.08
N ALA A 146 -12.34 -2.82 -12.88
CA ALA A 146 -13.74 -3.04 -12.52
C ALA A 146 -14.57 -1.75 -12.60
N PHE A 147 -14.04 -0.62 -12.14
CA PHE A 147 -14.68 0.69 -12.24
C PHE A 147 -14.95 1.08 -13.69
N TRP A 148 -14.00 0.88 -14.60
CA TRP A 148 -14.17 1.13 -16.03
C TRP A 148 -15.19 0.19 -16.68
N LYS A 149 -15.20 -1.09 -16.30
CA LYS A 149 -16.20 -2.07 -16.79
C LYS A 149 -17.64 -1.73 -16.39
N ARG A 150 -17.84 -0.99 -15.30
CA ARG A 150 -19.18 -0.58 -14.82
C ARG A 150 -19.72 0.67 -15.52
N ARG A 151 -18.94 1.28 -16.41
CA ARG A 151 -19.38 2.43 -17.20
C ARG A 151 -20.54 2.00 -18.10
N PRO A 152 -21.68 2.73 -18.11
CA PRO A 152 -22.72 2.48 -19.10
C PRO A 152 -22.10 2.65 -20.49
N ARG A 153 -22.20 1.60 -21.32
CA ARG A 153 -21.90 1.70 -22.75
C ARG A 153 -22.87 2.75 -23.30
N ARG A 154 -22.32 3.82 -23.87
CA ARG A 154 -23.11 4.77 -24.67
C ARG A 154 -23.48 4.09 -25.97
#